data_AF-A0A1G8EBJ8-F1
#
_entry.id   AF-A0A1G8EBJ8-F1
#
_cell.length_a   1.000
_cell.length_b   1.000
_cell.length_c   1.000
_cell.angle_alpha   90.00
_cell.angle_beta   90.00
_cell.angle_gamma   90.00
#
_symmetry.space_group_name_H-M   'P 1'
#
loop_
_entity.id
_entity.type
_entity.pdbx_description
1 polymer ?
#
loop_
_entity_poly.entity_id
_entity_poly.type
_entity_poly.pdbx_seq_one_letter_code
_entity_poly.pdbx_strand_id
1 'polypeptide(L)'
;MATMLAILRPGGRTQRCDARCYTARPDTECDCLCRGVNHGQGVRRAVVNTRRLVEEWVAVSLAKDPQHFRVEIDLEAQTEPLF
;
A
#
# COMPACT_ATOMS: atom_id res chain seq x y z
N MET A 1 3.73 4.98 13.32
CA MET A 1 4.19 4.95 11.92
C MET A 1 3.09 4.35 11.08
N ALA A 2 2.60 5.03 10.05
CA ALA A 2 1.54 4.48 9.19
C ALA A 2 2.14 3.50 8.16
N THR A 3 1.56 2.30 8.07
CA THR A 3 1.81 1.35 6.98
C THR A 3 0.82 1.65 5.87
N MET A 4 1.31 1.96 4.67
CA MET A 4 0.46 2.28 3.52
C MET A 4 -0.10 1.00 2.87
N LEU A 5 0.74 -0.02 2.78
CA LEU A 5 0.41 -1.27 2.10
C LEU A 5 1.19 -2.41 2.74
N ALA A 6 0.58 -3.59 2.85
CA ALA A 6 1.26 -4.79 3.32
C ALA A 6 0.76 -6.04 2.59
N ILE A 7 1.64 -7.01 2.38
CA ILE A 7 1.25 -8.38 2.02
C ILE A 7 1.35 -9.22 3.29
N LEU A 8 0.23 -9.77 3.74
CA LEU A 8 0.18 -10.72 4.84
C LEU A 8 0.22 -12.14 4.26
N ARG A 9 1.24 -12.92 4.64
CA ARG A 9 1.35 -14.33 4.24
C ARG A 9 1.22 -15.23 5.47
N PRO A 10 0.61 -16.42 5.31
CA PRO A 10 0.73 -17.46 6.33
C PRO A 10 2.20 -17.70 6.66
N GLY A 11 2.57 -17.67 7.94
CA GLY A 11 3.97 -17.80 8.40
C GLY A 11 4.76 -16.48 8.52
N GLY A 12 4.10 -15.32 8.43
CA GLY A 12 4.63 -14.05 8.96
C GLY A 12 5.60 -13.28 8.06
N ARG A 13 5.95 -13.79 6.86
CA ARG A 13 6.74 -13.01 5.88
C ARG A 13 5.90 -11.92 5.25
N THR A 14 5.98 -10.73 5.83
CA THR A 14 5.29 -9.53 5.34
C THR A 14 6.21 -8.61 4.54
N GLN A 15 5.81 -8.24 3.32
CA GLN A 15 6.36 -7.06 2.66
C GLN A 15 5.49 -5.85 3.03
N ARG A 16 6.10 -4.69 3.25
CA ARG A 16 5.38 -3.48 3.68
C ARG A 16 5.89 -2.26 2.91
N CYS A 17 4.98 -1.34 2.63
CA CYS A 17 5.29 0.04 2.28
C CYS A 17 4.95 0.90 3.51
N ASP A 18 5.97 1.47 4.14
CA ASP A 18 5.85 2.28 5.35
C ASP A 18 6.78 3.50 5.29
N ALA A 19 7.07 4.09 6.46
CA ALA A 19 7.98 5.24 6.58
C ALA A 19 9.33 5.02 5.89
N ARG A 20 9.89 3.80 5.94
CA ARG A 20 11.17 3.50 5.29
C ARG A 20 11.14 3.71 3.78
N CYS A 21 9.97 3.63 3.16
CA CYS A 21 9.78 3.89 1.74
C CYS A 21 9.53 5.37 1.47
N TYR A 22 8.51 5.97 2.09
CA TYR A 22 8.12 7.34 1.72
C TYR A 22 9.06 8.42 2.27
N THR A 23 9.94 8.10 3.23
CA THR A 23 11.02 8.98 3.68
C THR A 23 12.38 8.57 3.13
N ALA A 24 12.44 7.60 2.21
CA ALA A 24 13.68 7.14 1.62
C ALA A 24 14.37 8.24 0.80
N ARG A 25 15.69 8.12 0.64
CA ARG A 25 16.44 9.02 -0.24
C ARG A 25 16.30 8.55 -1.69
N PRO A 26 16.31 9.46 -2.69
CA PRO A 26 16.12 9.09 -4.10
C PRO A 26 17.13 8.09 -4.66
N ASP A 27 18.29 7.94 -4.03
CA ASP A 27 19.39 7.05 -4.42
C ASP A 27 19.28 5.64 -3.82
N THR A 28 18.21 5.35 -3.07
CA THR A 28 17.98 4.02 -2.49
C THR A 28 17.07 3.17 -3.37
N GLU A 29 17.35 1.88 -3.47
CA GLU A 29 16.47 0.95 -4.21
C GLU A 29 15.18 0.70 -3.41
N CYS A 30 14.01 0.69 -4.08
CA CYS A 30 12.78 0.15 -3.52
C CYS A 30 12.52 -1.24 -4.11
N ASP A 31 12.57 -2.24 -3.24
CA ASP A 31 12.07 -3.61 -3.43
C ASP A 31 10.63 -3.78 -2.90
N CYS A 32 10.03 -2.64 -2.52
CA CYS A 32 8.76 -2.55 -1.86
C CYS A 32 7.59 -2.72 -2.84
N LEU A 33 6.48 -3.24 -2.33
CA LEU A 33 5.29 -3.58 -3.14
C LEU A 33 4.62 -2.37 -3.83
N CYS A 34 4.93 -1.14 -3.43
CA CYS A 34 4.49 0.06 -4.15
C CYS A 34 5.29 0.32 -5.44
N ARG A 35 6.29 -0.52 -5.76
CA ARG A 35 7.12 -0.45 -6.98
C ARG A 35 7.75 0.93 -7.20
N GLY A 36 8.20 1.56 -6.12
CA GLY A 36 8.84 2.87 -6.16
C GLY A 36 7.89 4.07 -6.13
N VAL A 37 6.58 3.89 -6.32
CA VAL A 37 5.63 5.00 -6.44
C VAL A 37 5.59 5.91 -5.20
N ASN A 38 5.77 5.36 -4.00
CA ASN A 38 5.79 6.13 -2.76
C ASN A 38 7.20 6.59 -2.36
N HIS A 39 8.24 6.11 -3.04
CA HIS A 39 9.63 6.23 -2.60
C HIS A 39 10.10 7.69 -2.55
N GLY A 40 10.52 8.13 -1.35
CA GLY A 40 10.97 9.51 -1.10
C GLY A 40 9.92 10.61 -1.34
N GLN A 41 8.64 10.26 -1.50
CA GLN A 41 7.58 11.22 -1.83
C GLN A 41 7.00 11.94 -0.61
N GLY A 42 7.32 11.50 0.61
CA GLY A 42 6.72 11.95 1.85
C GLY A 42 5.32 11.38 2.08
N VAL A 43 4.87 11.45 3.35
CA VAL A 43 3.65 10.76 3.82
C VAL A 43 2.38 11.19 3.07
N ARG A 44 2.17 12.50 2.86
CA ARG A 44 0.93 13.00 2.22
C ARG A 44 0.78 12.50 0.79
N ARG A 45 1.88 12.51 0.02
CA ARG A 45 1.86 12.03 -1.36
C ARG A 45 1.77 10.52 -1.42
N ALA A 46 2.41 9.81 -0.48
CA ALA A 46 2.27 8.37 -0.34
C ALA A 46 0.82 7.93 -0.09
N VAL A 47 0.03 8.67 0.69
CA VAL A 47 -1.41 8.37 0.89
C VAL A 47 -2.18 8.46 -0.43
N VAL A 48 -2.02 9.56 -1.17
CA VAL A 48 -2.72 9.76 -2.46
C VAL A 48 -2.31 8.70 -3.48
N ASN A 49 -1.02 8.45 -3.60
CA ASN A 49 -0.47 7.43 -4.49
C ASN A 49 -0.98 6.03 -4.15
N THR A 50 -1.05 5.70 -2.86
CA THR A 50 -1.55 4.41 -2.37
C THR A 50 -3.01 4.20 -2.72
N ARG A 51 -3.87 5.22 -2.56
CA ARG A 51 -5.29 5.14 -2.95
C ARG A 51 -5.44 4.79 -4.42
N ARG A 52 -4.75 5.51 -5.30
CA ARG A 52 -4.76 5.25 -6.75
C ARG A 52 -4.28 3.84 -7.08
N LEU A 53 -3.19 3.39 -6.43
CA LEU A 53 -2.64 2.06 -6.66
C LEU A 53 -3.65 0.97 -6.29
N VAL A 54 -4.39 1.15 -5.19
CA VAL A 54 -5.44 0.23 -4.75
C VAL A 54 -6.62 0.23 -5.73
N GLU A 55 -7.06 1.39 -6.21
CA GLU A 55 -8.12 1.50 -7.22
C GLU A 55 -7.75 0.72 -8.49
N GLU A 56 -6.52 0.86 -8.97
CA GLU A 56 -5.99 0.12 -10.12
C GLU A 56 -5.96 -1.39 -9.86
N TRP A 57 -5.54 -1.83 -8.67
CA TRP A 57 -5.53 -3.24 -8.30
C TRP A 57 -6.92 -3.85 -8.20
N VAL A 58 -7.88 -3.14 -7.61
CA VAL A 58 -9.28 -3.57 -7.54
C VAL A 58 -9.86 -3.70 -8.94
N ALA A 59 -9.65 -2.72 -9.82
CA ALA A 59 -10.11 -2.77 -11.20
C ALA A 59 -9.54 -3.99 -11.96
N VAL A 60 -8.23 -4.24 -11.83
CA VAL A 60 -7.58 -5.42 -12.44
C VAL A 60 -8.11 -6.73 -11.85
N SER A 61 -8.37 -6.78 -10.55
CA SER A 61 -8.91 -7.96 -9.88
C SER A 61 -10.32 -8.28 -10.37
N LEU A 62 -11.22 -7.29 -10.39
CA LEU A 62 -12.59 -7.44 -10.86
C LEU A 62 -12.66 -7.82 -12.34
N ALA A 63 -11.74 -7.31 -13.17
CA ALA A 63 -11.67 -7.68 -14.58
C ALA A 63 -11.24 -9.14 -14.80
N LYS A 64 -10.42 -9.70 -13.91
CA LYS A 64 -9.96 -11.09 -13.98
C LYS A 64 -10.96 -12.08 -13.39
N ASP A 65 -11.61 -11.69 -12.31
CA ASP A 65 -12.62 -12.49 -11.63
C ASP A 65 -13.66 -11.54 -11.02
N PRO A 66 -14.82 -11.36 -11.69
CA PRO A 66 -15.90 -10.49 -11.21
C PRO A 66 -16.49 -10.92 -9.87
N GLN A 67 -16.27 -12.17 -9.44
CA GLN A 67 -16.73 -12.70 -8.16
C GLN A 67 -15.67 -12.58 -7.05
N HIS A 68 -14.49 -12.01 -7.36
CA HIS A 68 -13.43 -11.78 -6.40
C HIS A 68 -13.77 -10.62 -5.45
N PHE A 69 -14.44 -10.93 -4.34
CA PHE A 69 -14.67 -10.00 -3.25
C PHE A 69 -14.05 -10.52 -1.95
N ARG A 70 -12.85 -10.05 -1.63
CA ARG A 70 -12.36 -10.02 -0.24
C ARG A 70 -11.24 -8.98 -0.09
N VAL A 71 -11.65 -7.71 -0.07
CA VAL A 71 -10.82 -6.64 0.51
C VAL A 71 -11.28 -6.48 1.95
N GLU A 72 -10.58 -7.11 2.88
CA GLU A 72 -10.75 -6.83 4.31
C GLU A 72 -9.86 -5.64 4.65
N ILE A 73 -10.49 -4.49 4.89
CA ILE A 73 -9.79 -3.31 5.44
C ILE A 73 -9.60 -3.60 6.92
N ASP A 74 -8.36 -3.59 7.37
CA ASP A 74 -8.01 -3.74 8.79
C ASP A 74 -8.85 -2.78 9.65
N LEU A 75 -9.43 -3.29 10.74
CA LEU A 75 -10.35 -2.53 11.60
C LEU A 75 -9.68 -1.26 12.17
N GLU A 76 -8.37 -1.29 12.43
CA GLU A 76 -7.64 -0.12 12.92
C GLU A 76 -7.54 0.95 11.82
N ALA A 77 -7.34 0.52 10.57
CA ALA A 77 -7.32 1.41 9.40
C ALA A 77 -8.70 2.01 9.05
N GLN A 78 -9.80 1.41 9.52
CA GLN A 78 -11.14 2.00 9.39
C GLN A 78 -11.40 3.14 10.38
N THR A 79 -10.66 3.17 11.49
CA THR A 79 -10.91 4.12 12.59
C THR A 79 -9.99 5.33 12.60
N GLU A 80 -8.89 5.32 11.85
CA GLU A 80 -8.05 6.51 11.72
C GLU A 80 -8.73 7.57 10.84
N PRO A 81 -8.94 8.81 11.33
CA PRO A 81 -9.40 9.90 10.50
C PRO A 81 -8.43 10.09 9.35
N LEU A 82 -8.94 9.97 8.13
CA LEU A 82 -8.29 10.62 7.01
C LEU A 82 -8.41 12.12 7.32
N PHE A 83 -7.28 12.78 7.57
CA PHE A 83 -7.07 14.20 7.93
C PHE A 83 -6.82 14.48 9.43
#